data_AF-A0A6B2LRJ8-F1
#
_entry.id   AF-A0A6B2LRJ8-F1
#
_cell.length_a   1.000
_cell.length_b   1.000
_cell.length_c   1.000
_cell.angle_alpha   90.00
_cell.angle_beta   90.00
_cell.angle_gamma   90.00
#
_symmetry.space_group_name_H-M   'P 1'
#
loop_
_entity.id
_entity.type
_entity.pdbx_description
1 polymer ?
#
loop_
_entity_poly.entity_id
_entity_poly.type
_entity_poly.pdbx_seq_one_letter_code
_entity_poly.pdbx_strand_id
1 'polypeptide(L)'
;MRDQYMRTGQGFILFYTIISRSSFNEVKQFREQILRVQDKDQVPMILCATMCDLADRREVSTEEGQNLASLWGIPFFETSSKQRINIDEAFHQIVREIRNSFIQSRPPPRKLHGGCSLI
;
A
#
# COMPACT_ATOMS: atom_id res chain seq x y z
N MET A 1 6.24 9.23 18.43
CA MET A 1 6.85 8.06 17.76
C MET A 1 6.23 7.75 16.39
N ARG A 2 4.89 7.65 16.25
CA ARG A 2 4.24 7.37 14.95
C ARG A 2 4.59 8.38 13.86
N ASP A 3 4.58 9.68 14.17
CA ASP A 3 4.83 10.73 13.18
C ASP A 3 6.23 10.66 12.56
N GLN A 4 7.23 10.17 13.31
CA GLN A 4 8.58 9.99 12.78
C GLN A 4 8.60 8.89 11.71
N TYR A 5 7.96 7.75 11.98
CA TYR A 5 7.84 6.66 11.00
C TYR A 5 6.98 7.07 9.80
N MET A 6 5.95 7.90 10.01
CA MET A 6 5.16 8.46 8.91
C MET A 6 5.97 9.43 8.04
N ARG A 7 6.91 10.20 8.62
CA ARG A 7 7.77 11.12 7.86
C ARG A 7 8.87 10.39 7.07
N THR A 8 9.51 9.38 7.66
CA THR A 8 10.67 8.72 7.05
C THR A 8 10.33 7.44 6.30
N GLY A 9 9.11 6.91 6.47
CA GLY A 9 8.66 5.70 5.82
C GLY A 9 8.65 5.82 4.29
N GLN A 10 9.19 4.81 3.61
CA GLN A 10 9.23 4.74 2.15
C GLN A 10 8.04 3.96 1.57
N GLY A 11 7.36 3.15 2.39
CA GLY A 11 6.12 2.48 2.04
C GLY A 11 5.36 2.03 3.28
N PHE A 12 4.05 1.85 3.13
CA PHE A 12 3.11 1.65 4.24
C PHE A 12 2.22 0.43 4.00
N ILE A 13 2.14 -0.46 4.99
CA ILE A 13 1.14 -1.53 5.01
C ILE A 13 0.03 -1.09 5.96
N LEU A 14 -1.17 -0.92 5.42
CA LEU A 14 -2.35 -0.56 6.19
C LEU A 14 -3.10 -1.82 6.60
N PHE A 15 -3.28 -2.02 7.90
CA PHE A 15 -3.99 -3.17 8.43
C PHE A 15 -5.34 -2.77 9.04
N TYR A 16 -6.36 -3.55 8.75
CA TYR A 16 -7.57 -3.65 9.56
C TYR A 16 -7.87 -5.13 9.83
N THR A 17 -8.77 -5.45 10.75
CA THR A 17 -9.21 -6.84 10.98
C THR A 17 -10.59 -7.05 10.38
N ILE A 18 -10.85 -8.21 9.76
CA ILE A 18 -12.18 -8.49 9.18
C ILE A 18 -13.29 -8.55 10.24
N ILE A 19 -12.92 -8.73 11.52
CA ILE A 19 -13.82 -8.88 12.67
C ILE A 19 -14.05 -7.56 13.43
N SER A 20 -13.59 -6.42 12.92
CA SER A 20 -13.80 -5.13 13.56
C SER A 20 -14.03 -4.02 12.54
N ARG A 21 -15.29 -3.59 12.42
CA ARG A 21 -15.70 -2.44 11.60
C ARG A 21 -14.99 -1.15 12.03
N SER A 22 -14.71 -0.97 13.33
CA SER A 22 -13.95 0.18 13.84
C SER A 22 -12.57 0.24 13.22
N SER A 23 -11.84 -0.87 13.19
CA SER A 23 -10.50 -0.92 12.59
C SER A 23 -10.51 -0.56 11.10
N PHE A 24 -11.56 -0.92 10.37
CA PHE A 24 -11.75 -0.54 8.97
C PHE A 24 -12.08 0.94 8.77
N ASN A 25 -12.64 1.62 9.77
CA ASN A 25 -12.83 3.07 9.70
C ASN A 25 -11.56 3.83 10.12
N GLU A 26 -10.84 3.33 11.13
CA GLU A 26 -9.57 3.89 11.58
C GLU A 26 -8.50 3.84 10.49
N VAL A 27 -8.43 2.76 9.70
CA VAL A 27 -7.45 2.63 8.62
C VAL A 27 -7.59 3.73 7.55
N LYS A 28 -8.81 4.23 7.32
CA LYS A 28 -9.08 5.37 6.42
C LYS A 28 -8.48 6.66 6.99
N GLN A 29 -8.64 6.89 8.29
CA GLN A 29 -8.05 8.05 8.96
C GLN A 29 -6.53 7.99 8.97
N PHE A 30 -5.95 6.81 9.17
CA PHE A 30 -4.49 6.63 9.11
C PHE A 30 -3.92 6.91 7.73
N ARG A 31 -4.59 6.52 6.65
CA ARG A 31 -4.18 6.88 5.28
C ARG A 31 -4.07 8.40 5.13
N GLU A 32 -5.12 9.14 5.51
CA GLU A 32 -5.14 10.60 5.37
C GLU A 32 -4.03 11.27 6.20
N GLN A 33 -3.73 10.73 7.38
CA GLN A 33 -2.63 11.21 8.21
C GLN A 33 -1.27 10.98 7.54
N ILE A 34 -1.05 9.78 6.96
CA ILE A 34 0.20 9.46 6.25
C ILE A 34 0.40 10.40 5.06
N LEU A 35 -0.62 10.57 4.22
CA LEU A 35 -0.54 11.43 3.03
C LEU A 35 -0.23 12.88 3.40
N ARG A 36 -0.90 13.40 4.45
CA ARG A 36 -0.63 14.74 4.99
C ARG A 36 0.79 14.91 5.50
N VAL A 37 1.31 13.93 6.24
CA VAL A 37 2.66 13.98 6.82
C VAL A 37 3.74 13.85 5.75
N GLN A 38 3.47 13.08 4.69
CA GLN A 38 4.35 12.90 3.54
C GLN A 38 4.30 14.06 2.54
N ASP A 39 3.30 14.93 2.65
CA ASP A 39 3.00 16.02 1.71
C ASP A 39 2.89 15.52 0.26
N LYS A 40 2.12 14.44 0.08
CA LYS A 40 1.94 13.75 -1.21
C LYS A 40 0.52 13.25 -1.38
N ASP A 41 0.03 13.25 -2.62
CA ASP A 41 -1.26 12.65 -2.98
C ASP A 41 -1.21 11.11 -2.98
N GLN A 42 -0.02 10.54 -3.20
CA GLN A 42 0.21 9.10 -3.25
C GLN A 42 1.57 8.72 -2.67
N VAL A 43 1.60 7.58 -1.97
CA VAL A 43 2.81 6.93 -1.46
C VAL A 43 2.69 5.42 -1.64
N PRO A 44 3.80 4.68 -1.76
CA PRO A 44 3.75 3.21 -1.84
C PRO A 44 2.96 2.64 -0.66
N MET A 45 1.87 1.96 -0.96
CA MET A 45 0.94 1.50 0.05
C MET A 45 0.21 0.24 -0.40
N ILE A 46 -0.13 -0.63 0.55
CA ILE A 46 -1.06 -1.75 0.36
C ILE A 46 -2.07 -1.79 1.50
N LEU A 47 -3.27 -2.32 1.23
CA LEU A 47 -4.30 -2.58 2.24
C LEU A 47 -4.36 -4.08 2.56
N CYS A 48 -4.39 -4.41 3.84
CA CYS A 48 -4.44 -5.77 4.34
C CYS A 48 -5.61 -5.94 5.32
N ALA A 49 -6.55 -6.80 4.95
CA ALA A 49 -7.58 -7.31 5.86
C ALA A 49 -7.03 -8.51 6.62
N THR A 50 -6.86 -8.40 7.93
CA THR A 50 -6.23 -9.43 8.77
C THR A 50 -7.27 -10.30 9.47
N MET A 51 -6.82 -11.45 9.99
CA MET A 51 -7.65 -12.45 10.67
C MET A 51 -8.70 -13.09 9.75
N CYS A 52 -8.37 -13.29 8.47
CA CYS A 52 -9.31 -13.89 7.51
C CYS A 52 -9.73 -15.32 7.86
N ASP A 53 -8.98 -16.00 8.75
CA ASP A 53 -9.34 -17.29 9.32
C ASP A 53 -10.57 -17.26 10.25
N LEU A 54 -11.03 -16.07 10.66
CA LEU A 54 -12.21 -15.87 11.49
C LEU A 54 -13.44 -15.42 10.66
N ALA A 55 -13.66 -16.06 9.52
CA ALA A 55 -14.72 -15.70 8.57
C ALA A 55 -16.13 -15.67 9.20
N ASP A 56 -16.42 -16.54 10.17
CA ASP A 56 -17.72 -16.59 10.87
C ASP A 56 -18.00 -15.35 11.72
N ARG A 57 -16.97 -14.57 12.05
CA ARG A 57 -17.06 -13.33 12.84
C ARG A 57 -16.88 -12.08 11.97
N ARG A 58 -16.96 -12.24 10.64
CA ARG A 58 -16.69 -11.18 9.69
C ARG A 58 -17.71 -10.06 9.85
N GLU A 59 -17.20 -8.87 10.18
CA GLU A 59 -17.97 -7.63 10.18
C GLU A 59 -17.79 -6.85 8.88
N VAL A 60 -16.66 -7.02 8.18
CA VAL A 60 -16.30 -6.29 6.94
C VAL A 60 -16.17 -7.29 5.79
N SER A 61 -16.97 -7.12 4.74
CA SER A 61 -16.92 -8.02 3.59
C SER A 61 -15.59 -7.88 2.82
N THR A 62 -15.19 -8.95 2.13
CA THR A 62 -14.03 -8.89 1.21
C THR A 62 -14.24 -7.85 0.12
N GLU A 63 -15.46 -7.71 -0.39
CA GLU A 63 -15.83 -6.71 -1.39
C GLU A 63 -15.67 -5.28 -0.87
N GLU A 64 -16.06 -4.99 0.37
CA GLU A 64 -15.86 -3.67 0.98
C GLU A 64 -14.37 -3.29 1.06
N GLY A 65 -13.53 -4.25 1.43
CA GLY A 65 -12.07 -4.08 1.46
C GLY A 65 -11.49 -3.85 0.06
N GLN A 66 -11.90 -4.68 -0.90
CA GLN A 66 -11.45 -4.59 -2.29
C GLN A 66 -11.87 -3.28 -2.94
N ASN A 67 -13.11 -2.82 -2.71
CA ASN A 67 -13.63 -1.56 -3.22
C ASN A 67 -12.87 -0.37 -2.63
N LEU A 68 -12.57 -0.40 -1.33
CA LEU A 68 -11.77 0.65 -0.69
C LEU A 68 -10.35 0.72 -1.28
N ALA A 69 -9.68 -0.42 -1.43
CA ALA A 69 -8.36 -0.47 -2.03
C ALA A 69 -8.34 -0.01 -3.49
N SER A 70 -9.39 -0.35 -4.25
CA SER A 70 -9.55 0.06 -5.65
C SER A 70 -9.79 1.57 -5.77
N LEU A 71 -10.64 2.15 -4.91
CA LEU A 71 -10.83 3.61 -4.81
C LEU A 71 -9.51 4.33 -4.53
N TRP A 72 -8.66 3.71 -3.73
CA TRP A 72 -7.37 4.22 -3.32
C TRP A 72 -6.24 4.01 -4.34
N GLY A 73 -6.46 3.15 -5.34
CA GLY A 73 -5.47 2.75 -6.32
C GLY A 73 -4.34 1.90 -5.73
N ILE A 74 -4.61 1.10 -4.69
CA ILE A 74 -3.59 0.29 -4.01
C ILE A 74 -3.93 -1.20 -3.98
N PRO A 75 -2.94 -2.10 -3.89
CA PRO A 75 -3.18 -3.54 -3.74
C PRO A 75 -3.96 -3.89 -2.45
N PHE A 76 -4.75 -4.97 -2.52
CA PHE A 76 -5.51 -5.53 -1.40
C PHE A 76 -5.13 -6.99 -1.14
N PHE A 77 -5.00 -7.35 0.14
CA PHE A 77 -4.76 -8.72 0.57
C PHE A 77 -5.65 -9.08 1.77
N GLU A 78 -6.21 -10.29 1.77
CA GLU A 78 -6.70 -10.92 3.01
C GLU A 78 -5.59 -11.78 3.60
N THR A 79 -5.31 -11.62 4.88
CA THR A 79 -4.16 -12.23 5.57
C THR A 79 -4.58 -12.90 6.87
N SER A 80 -3.87 -13.97 7.24
CA SER A 80 -3.97 -14.58 8.56
C SER A 80 -2.57 -14.82 9.11
N SER A 81 -2.20 -14.09 10.17
CA SER A 81 -0.93 -14.34 10.86
C SER A 81 -0.91 -15.73 11.51
N LYS A 82 -2.07 -16.22 11.97
CA LYS A 82 -2.22 -17.54 12.60
C LYS A 82 -2.00 -18.67 11.60
N GLN A 83 -2.60 -18.56 10.41
CA GLN A 83 -2.50 -19.58 9.36
C GLN A 83 -1.39 -19.29 8.34
N ARG A 84 -0.62 -18.20 8.53
CA ARG A 84 0.39 -17.69 7.58
C ARG A 84 -0.15 -17.47 6.16
N ILE A 85 -1.40 -17.05 6.03
CA ILE A 85 -2.02 -16.76 4.73
C ILE A 85 -1.57 -15.38 4.26
N ASN A 86 -1.05 -15.32 3.03
CA ASN A 86 -0.70 -14.10 2.27
C ASN A 86 0.26 -13.12 2.97
N ILE A 87 0.93 -13.54 4.05
CA ILE A 87 1.91 -12.70 4.75
C ILE A 87 3.07 -12.38 3.81
N ASP A 88 3.71 -13.40 3.24
CA ASP A 88 4.88 -13.22 2.38
C ASP A 88 4.53 -12.42 1.12
N GLU A 89 3.40 -12.70 0.46
CA GLU A 89 3.01 -11.96 -0.74
C GLU A 89 2.71 -10.49 -0.45
N ALA A 90 2.05 -10.17 0.68
CA ALA A 90 1.82 -8.79 1.08
C ALA A 90 3.15 -8.04 1.32
N PHE A 91 4.10 -8.66 2.01
CA PHE A 91 5.42 -8.07 2.24
C PHE A 91 6.23 -7.92 0.94
N HIS A 92 6.20 -8.91 0.03
CA HIS A 92 6.83 -8.78 -1.27
C HIS A 92 6.17 -7.66 -2.11
N GLN A 93 4.86 -7.52 -2.04
CA GLN A 93 4.15 -6.51 -2.81
C GLN A 93 4.53 -5.10 -2.38
N ILE A 94 4.57 -4.79 -1.07
CA ILE A 94 4.96 -3.44 -0.65
C ILE A 94 6.40 -3.11 -1.07
N VAL A 95 7.31 -4.10 -1.08
CA VAL A 95 8.67 -3.91 -1.58
C VAL A 95 8.68 -3.61 -3.08
N ARG A 96 7.81 -4.24 -3.88
CA ARG A 96 7.63 -3.91 -5.31
C ARG A 96 7.10 -2.48 -5.49
N GLU A 97 6.09 -2.07 -4.73
CA GLU A 97 5.53 -0.71 -4.79
C GLU A 97 6.59 0.35 -4.47
N ILE A 98 7.40 0.12 -3.43
CA ILE A 98 8.50 0.99 -3.06
C ILE A 98 9.49 1.13 -4.23
N ARG A 99 9.94 0.01 -4.82
CA ARG A 99 10.85 0.03 -5.98
C ARG A 99 10.25 0.77 -7.19
N ASN A 100 8.98 0.55 -7.47
CA ASN A 100 8.28 1.20 -8.59
C ASN A 100 8.23 2.72 -8.42
N SER A 101 7.98 3.21 -7.20
CA SER A 101 8.00 4.65 -6.92
C SER A 101 9.36 5.29 -7.18
N PHE A 102 10.46 4.59 -6.89
CA PHE A 102 11.80 5.09 -7.19
C PHE A 102 12.06 5.15 -8.69
N ILE A 103 11.58 4.18 -9.47
CA ILE A 103 11.72 4.20 -10.93
C ILE A 103 10.95 5.37 -11.54
N GLN A 104 9.72 5.61 -11.11
CA GLN A 104 8.89 6.72 -11.60
C GLN A 104 9.47 8.10 -11.28
N SER A 105 10.21 8.22 -10.18
CA SER A 105 10.88 9.47 -9.80
C SER A 105 12.15 9.80 -10.61
N ARG A 106 12.66 8.88 -11.45
CA ARG A 106 13.84 9.13 -12.27
C ARG A 106 13.47 9.96 -13.49
N PRO A 107 14.25 11.01 -13.84
CA PRO A 107 14.04 11.72 -15.09
C PRO A 107 14.23 10.75 -16.27
N PRO A 108 13.45 10.90 -17.36
CA PRO A 108 13.58 10.05 -18.52
C PRO A 108 15.02 10.10 -19.07
N PRO A 109 15.54 9.00 -19.62
CA PRO A 109 16.87 9.00 -20.23
C PRO A 109 16.93 10.09 -21.32
N ARG A 110 17.92 10.97 -21.23
CA ARG A 110 18.13 12.02 -22.25
C ARG A 110 18.29 11.32 -23.60
N LYS A 111 17.43 11.66 -24.58
CA LYS A 111 17.64 11.25 -25.97
C LYS A 111 19.00 11.81 -26.42
N LEU A 112 19.99 10.94 -26.60
CA LEU A 112 21.20 11.27 -27.34
C LEU A 112 20.74 11.69 -28.74
N HIS A 113 20.79 12.99 -29.02
CA HIS A 113 20.64 13.49 -30.38
C HIS A 113 21.87 13.03 -31.15
N GLY A 114 21.74 11.88 -31.81
CA GLY A 114 22.73 11.33 -32.71
C GLY A 114 22.85 12.20 -33.96
N GLY A 115 23.56 13.32 -33.85
CA GLY A 115 24.23 13.95 -34.97
C GLY A 115 25.46 13.13 -35.30
N CYS A 116 25.30 12.10 -36.12
CA CYS A 116 26.41 11.43 -36.79
C CYS A 116 26.25 11.69 -38.28
N SER A 117 26.80 12.81 -38.76
CA SER A 117 27.19 12.93 -40.17
C SER A 117 28.56 12.28 -40.27
N LEU A 118 28.61 11.10 -40.86
CA LEU A 118 29.85 10.56 -41.40
C LEU A 118 30.23 11.43 -42.60
N ILE A 119 31.38 12.08 -42.48
CA ILE A 119 32.11 12.78 -43.53
C ILE A 119 32.75 11.74 -44.43
#